data_AF-V9L0L5-F1
#
_entry.id   AF-V9L0L5-F1
#
_cell.length_a   1.000
_cell.length_b   1.000
_cell.length_c   1.000
_cell.angle_alpha   90.00
_cell.angle_beta   90.00
_cell.angle_gamma   90.00
#
_symmetry.space_group_name_H-M   'P 1'
#
loop_
_entity.id
_entity.type
_entity.pdbx_description
1 polymer ?
#
loop_
_entity_poly.entity_id
_entity_poly.type
_entity_poly.pdbx_seq_one_letter_code
_entity_poly.pdbx_strand_id
1 'polypeptide(L)'
;RTAAENARGELAAMQVKYKNAQTELTDICSRHATSETYIQELKAEVQSYKENNARQGFLISCLRERIQERENESGELVTSKALAEVTVQTLQKEKRELQKNNMELETKLRKYLTECDEAKQEAFRKRKEYEDFLLKLTNRINVDCNGVDDPLDFLVVQVEELYKENTRKNCQITNLQETIGIHDVESKASRETIMRLVSEVGREQKTAASYLQKMETLHKDLNKVLEAKHHLERETQILQDRLEASQRVCKASTLEIANWKKHSDELVGRLQPYLHEAKAAQSQLEAFKEQLASLLSSGCVVVQPTEEAVKERIRDICDREENKNWAVSQLEERMSKLTEQLEKQRELHQLALRSAQEAEQKLPELLEKVRYLEGQLLTGDVLHDDMSQDKQKYLRFLEQLSEKMKLE
;
A
#
# COMPACT_ATOMS: atom_id res chain seq x y z
N ARG A 1 141.74 -2.99 239.64
CA ARG A 1 141.41 -4.01 238.58
C ARG A 1 140.10 -3.59 237.92
N THR A 2 140.07 -2.35 237.45
CA THR A 2 138.89 -1.55 237.08
C THR A 2 139.04 -0.97 235.66
N ALA A 3 140.15 -1.30 234.98
CA ALA A 3 140.49 -0.83 233.64
C ALA A 3 140.09 -1.82 232.52
N ALA A 4 139.78 -3.07 232.86
CA ALA A 4 139.41 -4.11 231.88
C ALA A 4 137.92 -4.09 231.49
N GLU A 5 137.06 -3.46 232.30
CA GLU A 5 135.62 -3.36 232.00
C GLU A 5 135.30 -2.16 231.08
N ASN A 6 136.05 -1.05 231.17
CA ASN A 6 135.86 0.11 230.29
C ASN A 6 136.29 -0.15 228.83
N ALA A 7 137.39 -0.87 228.61
CA ALA A 7 137.85 -1.19 227.25
C ALA A 7 136.90 -2.15 226.49
N ARG A 8 136.07 -2.92 227.23
CA ARG A 8 135.10 -3.85 226.63
C ARG A 8 133.80 -3.15 226.18
N GLY A 9 133.45 -2.02 226.81
CA GLY A 9 132.31 -1.20 226.42
C GLY A 9 132.54 -0.42 225.12
N GLU A 10 133.74 0.15 224.94
CA GLU A 10 134.05 0.94 223.75
C GLU A 10 134.21 0.10 222.47
N LEU A 11 134.74 -1.13 222.57
CA LEU A 11 134.83 -2.05 221.43
C LEU A 11 133.44 -2.46 220.91
N ALA A 12 132.48 -2.70 221.83
CA ALA A 12 131.11 -3.03 221.47
C ALA A 12 130.40 -1.85 220.77
N ALA A 13 130.62 -0.62 221.23
CA ALA A 13 130.06 0.58 220.59
C ALA A 13 130.59 0.80 219.16
N MET A 14 131.89 0.55 218.93
CA MET A 14 132.48 0.66 217.59
C MET A 14 132.03 -0.48 216.65
N GLN A 15 131.83 -1.70 217.17
CA GLN A 15 131.25 -2.79 216.39
C GLN A 15 129.80 -2.52 215.98
N VAL A 16 129.00 -1.90 216.86
CA VAL A 16 127.63 -1.49 216.52
C VAL A 16 127.64 -0.39 215.46
N LYS A 17 128.54 0.60 215.55
CA LYS A 17 128.68 1.64 214.51
C LYS A 17 129.14 1.09 213.16
N TYR A 18 130.10 0.15 213.15
CA TYR A 18 130.52 -0.51 211.93
C TYR A 18 129.39 -1.33 211.31
N LYS A 19 128.63 -2.08 212.12
CA LYS A 19 127.43 -2.79 211.65
C LYS A 19 126.38 -1.82 211.10
N ASN A 20 126.13 -0.69 211.77
CA ASN A 20 125.16 0.30 211.30
C ASN A 20 125.60 0.94 209.98
N ALA A 21 126.87 1.31 209.82
CA ALA A 21 127.39 1.85 208.56
C ALA A 21 127.39 0.80 207.45
N GLN A 22 127.68 -0.47 207.77
CA GLN A 22 127.61 -1.56 206.82
C GLN A 22 126.17 -1.79 206.36
N THR A 23 125.19 -1.79 207.28
CA THR A 23 123.77 -1.86 206.92
C THR A 23 123.33 -0.67 206.09
N GLU A 24 123.75 0.56 206.41
CA GLU A 24 123.44 1.74 205.59
C GLU A 24 124.04 1.66 204.18
N LEU A 25 125.27 1.14 204.04
CA LEU A 25 125.89 0.93 202.74
C LEU A 25 125.14 -0.15 201.93
N THR A 26 124.73 -1.24 202.59
CA THR A 26 123.92 -2.29 201.93
C THR A 26 122.55 -1.76 201.54
N ASP A 27 121.97 -0.88 202.36
CA ASP A 27 120.68 -0.24 202.13
C ASP A 27 120.75 0.82 201.00
N ILE A 28 121.85 1.56 200.90
CA ILE A 28 122.14 2.45 199.76
C ILE A 28 122.37 1.65 198.48
N CYS A 29 123.16 0.56 198.54
CA CYS A 29 123.40 -0.29 197.37
C CYS A 29 122.11 -0.97 196.89
N SER A 30 121.25 -1.42 197.80
CA SER A 30 119.96 -1.99 197.44
C SER A 30 119.01 -0.93 196.87
N ARG A 31 118.96 0.29 197.44
CA ARG A 31 118.22 1.42 196.84
C ARG A 31 118.73 1.80 195.46
N HIS A 32 120.04 1.85 195.26
CA HIS A 32 120.62 2.11 193.95
C HIS A 32 120.25 1.00 192.96
N ALA A 33 120.34 -0.26 193.36
CA ALA A 33 119.89 -1.38 192.54
C ALA A 33 118.41 -1.28 192.18
N THR A 34 117.53 -0.92 193.12
CA THR A 34 116.09 -0.71 192.84
C THR A 34 115.84 0.49 191.93
N SER A 35 116.63 1.55 192.06
CA SER A 35 116.54 2.73 191.19
C SER A 35 117.06 2.42 189.79
N GLU A 36 118.11 1.62 189.66
CA GLU A 36 118.66 1.15 188.38
C GLU A 36 117.66 0.25 187.66
N THR A 37 117.01 -0.69 188.38
CA THR A 37 115.93 -1.51 187.81
C THR A 37 114.75 -0.65 187.38
N TYR A 38 114.34 0.35 188.17
CA TYR A 38 113.26 1.27 187.80
C TYR A 38 113.60 2.10 186.54
N ILE A 39 114.85 2.54 186.39
CA ILE A 39 115.31 3.24 185.18
C ILE A 39 115.32 2.30 183.97
N GLN A 40 115.71 1.04 184.13
CA GLN A 40 115.64 0.04 183.06
C GLN A 40 114.20 -0.26 182.65
N GLU A 41 113.27 -0.37 183.60
CA GLU A 41 111.84 -0.53 183.35
C GLU A 41 111.27 0.68 182.58
N LEU A 42 111.57 1.90 183.03
CA LEU A 42 111.20 3.13 182.32
C LEU A 42 111.78 3.19 180.90
N LYS A 43 113.02 2.75 180.69
CA LYS A 43 113.61 2.65 179.35
C LYS A 43 112.88 1.63 178.48
N ALA A 44 112.51 0.47 179.02
CA ALA A 44 111.74 -0.53 178.31
C ALA A 44 110.32 -0.03 177.97
N GLU A 45 109.68 0.70 178.87
CA GLU A 45 108.37 1.29 178.66
C GLU A 45 108.43 2.41 177.59
N VAL A 46 109.42 3.30 177.64
CA VAL A 46 109.67 4.31 176.59
C VAL A 46 109.93 3.63 175.24
N GLN A 47 110.67 2.53 175.21
CA GLN A 47 110.89 1.76 173.99
C GLN A 47 109.58 1.12 173.48
N SER A 48 108.75 0.58 174.37
CA SER A 48 107.43 0.07 174.04
C SER A 48 106.50 1.17 173.47
N TYR A 49 106.49 2.36 174.07
CA TYR A 49 105.75 3.51 173.54
C TYR A 49 106.26 3.96 172.18
N LYS A 50 107.58 3.96 171.94
CA LYS A 50 108.16 4.26 170.62
C LYS A 50 107.73 3.24 169.57
N GLU A 51 107.78 1.95 169.90
CA GLU A 51 107.34 0.88 169.00
C GLU A 51 105.84 0.95 168.73
N ASN A 52 105.03 1.19 169.75
CA ASN A 52 103.58 1.35 169.61
C ASN A 52 103.23 2.59 168.76
N ASN A 53 103.91 3.72 168.99
CA ASN A 53 103.74 4.93 168.18
C ASN A 53 104.16 4.70 166.72
N ALA A 54 105.26 3.95 166.48
CA ALA A 54 105.67 3.58 165.13
C ALA A 54 104.63 2.66 164.44
N ARG A 55 104.05 1.69 165.16
CA ARG A 55 102.97 0.83 164.65
C ARG A 55 101.71 1.62 164.34
N GLN A 56 101.30 2.53 165.22
CA GLN A 56 100.16 3.42 165.00
C GLN A 56 100.41 4.35 163.81
N GLY A 57 101.63 4.91 163.69
CA GLY A 57 102.04 5.73 162.56
C GLY A 57 101.97 4.96 161.23
N PHE A 58 102.47 3.72 161.20
CA PHE A 58 102.37 2.84 160.03
C PHE A 58 100.91 2.53 159.68
N LEU A 59 100.09 2.17 160.67
CA LEU A 59 98.66 1.89 160.46
C LEU A 59 97.91 3.11 159.91
N ILE A 60 98.18 4.31 160.43
CA ILE A 60 97.60 5.56 159.92
C ILE A 60 98.05 5.81 158.47
N SER A 61 99.32 5.55 158.13
CA SER A 61 99.81 5.66 156.74
C SER A 61 99.06 4.70 155.81
N CYS A 62 98.97 3.41 156.16
CA CYS A 62 98.25 2.43 155.37
C CYS A 62 96.75 2.75 155.23
N LEU A 63 96.11 3.26 156.29
CA LEU A 63 94.72 3.69 156.22
C LEU A 63 94.55 4.93 155.32
N ARG A 64 95.47 5.88 155.35
CA ARG A 64 95.46 7.05 154.44
C ARG A 64 95.69 6.63 153.00
N GLU A 65 96.64 5.75 152.75
CA GLU A 65 96.89 5.16 151.42
C GLU A 65 95.62 4.46 150.92
N ARG A 66 94.98 3.63 151.75
CA ARG A 66 93.74 2.95 151.37
C ARG A 66 92.57 3.91 151.16
N ILE A 67 92.44 4.98 151.95
CA ILE A 67 91.42 6.02 151.71
C ILE A 67 91.69 6.71 150.38
N GLN A 68 92.93 7.08 150.10
CA GLN A 68 93.32 7.72 148.84
C GLN A 68 93.06 6.79 147.64
N GLU A 69 93.39 5.50 147.73
CA GLU A 69 93.07 4.50 146.71
C GLU A 69 91.56 4.43 146.48
N ARG A 70 90.75 4.38 147.55
CA ARG A 70 89.29 4.33 147.44
C ARG A 70 88.70 5.63 146.88
N GLU A 71 89.27 6.78 147.21
CA GLU A 71 88.89 8.08 146.64
C GLU A 71 89.25 8.17 145.15
N ASN A 72 90.43 7.68 144.76
CA ASN A 72 90.86 7.60 143.37
C ASN A 72 89.95 6.63 142.58
N GLU A 73 89.70 5.42 143.10
CA GLU A 73 88.75 4.45 142.53
C GLU A 73 87.34 5.04 142.37
N SER A 74 86.86 5.78 143.38
CA SER A 74 85.56 6.46 143.31
C SER A 74 85.55 7.56 142.26
N GLY A 75 86.64 8.34 142.14
CA GLY A 75 86.80 9.37 141.11
C GLY A 75 86.79 8.78 139.71
N GLU A 76 87.55 7.70 139.49
CA GLU A 76 87.57 6.94 138.23
C GLU A 76 86.20 6.31 137.92
N LEU A 77 85.49 5.82 138.92
CA LEU A 77 84.14 5.28 138.74
C LEU A 77 83.14 6.37 138.33
N VAL A 78 83.23 7.56 138.93
CA VAL A 78 82.36 8.70 138.57
C VAL A 78 82.66 9.19 137.16
N THR A 79 83.93 9.31 136.77
CA THR A 79 84.30 9.71 135.40
C THR A 79 83.89 8.65 134.39
N SER A 80 84.11 7.37 134.68
CA SER A 80 83.65 6.24 133.86
C SER A 80 82.12 6.22 133.70
N LYS A 81 81.38 6.46 134.79
CA LYS A 81 79.92 6.59 134.77
C LYS A 81 79.47 7.77 133.90
N ALA A 82 80.09 8.93 134.05
CA ALA A 82 79.77 10.11 133.24
C ALA A 82 80.03 9.86 131.74
N LEU A 83 81.13 9.20 131.38
CA LEU A 83 81.43 8.81 130.01
C LEU A 83 80.41 7.80 129.45
N ALA A 84 80.03 6.80 130.25
CA ALA A 84 79.00 5.84 129.86
C ALA A 84 77.63 6.52 129.67
N GLU A 85 77.25 7.46 130.53
CA GLU A 85 76.00 8.24 130.40
C GLU A 85 75.99 9.09 129.12
N VAL A 86 77.08 9.79 128.79
CA VAL A 86 77.21 10.54 127.53
C VAL A 86 77.11 9.61 126.32
N THR A 87 77.74 8.44 126.38
CA THR A 87 77.67 7.43 125.32
C THR A 87 76.25 6.92 125.14
N VAL A 88 75.55 6.59 126.22
CA VAL A 88 74.14 6.17 126.18
C VAL A 88 73.25 7.27 125.61
N GLN A 89 73.42 8.52 126.02
CA GLN A 89 72.65 9.65 125.48
C GLN A 89 72.88 9.85 123.97
N THR A 90 74.13 9.69 123.52
CA THR A 90 74.50 9.79 122.10
C THR A 90 73.87 8.65 121.30
N LEU A 91 74.01 7.41 121.75
CA LEU A 91 73.37 6.24 121.12
C LEU A 91 71.83 6.33 121.12
N GLN A 92 71.23 6.88 122.17
CA GLN A 92 69.78 7.13 122.21
C GLN A 92 69.35 8.19 121.20
N LYS A 93 70.17 9.23 120.97
CA LYS A 93 69.90 10.25 119.95
C LYS A 93 70.00 9.64 118.55
N GLU A 94 71.07 8.89 118.28
CA GLU A 94 71.26 8.17 117.01
C GLU A 94 70.13 7.17 116.76
N LYS A 95 69.73 6.38 117.77
CA LYS A 95 68.59 5.47 117.68
C LYS A 95 67.30 6.20 117.28
N ARG A 96 67.02 7.35 117.89
CA ARG A 96 65.84 8.17 117.55
C ARG A 96 65.89 8.71 116.12
N GLU A 97 67.07 9.14 115.66
CA GLU A 97 67.26 9.61 114.29
C GLU A 97 67.12 8.49 113.26
N LEU A 98 67.71 7.32 113.52
CA LEU A 98 67.54 6.12 112.68
C LEU A 98 66.08 5.67 112.62
N GLN A 99 65.35 5.72 113.74
CA GLN A 99 63.91 5.41 113.76
C GLN A 99 63.11 6.38 112.90
N LYS A 100 63.40 7.68 112.96
CA LYS A 100 62.76 8.69 112.10
C LYS A 100 63.07 8.44 110.63
N ASN A 101 64.34 8.21 110.29
CA ASN A 101 64.76 7.92 108.92
C ASN A 101 64.11 6.63 108.39
N ASN A 102 64.00 5.58 109.20
CA ASN A 102 63.32 4.35 108.81
C ASN A 102 61.83 4.61 108.51
N MET A 103 61.13 5.37 109.36
CA MET A 103 59.73 5.71 109.15
C MET A 103 59.51 6.57 107.88
N GLU A 104 60.42 7.48 107.57
CA GLU A 104 60.41 8.25 106.32
C GLU A 104 60.64 7.37 105.10
N LEU A 105 61.60 6.44 105.16
CA LEU A 105 61.88 5.48 104.08
C LEU A 105 60.71 4.52 103.86
N GLU A 106 60.10 4.00 104.92
CA GLU A 106 58.88 3.18 104.84
C GLU A 106 57.71 3.92 104.21
N THR A 107 57.59 5.22 104.47
CA THR A 107 56.55 6.07 103.87
C THR A 107 56.82 6.31 102.39
N LYS A 108 58.07 6.60 102.00
CA LYS A 108 58.48 6.72 100.59
C LYS A 108 58.28 5.39 99.83
N LEU A 109 58.65 4.27 100.44
CA LEU A 109 58.49 2.94 99.86
C LEU A 109 57.01 2.63 99.61
N ARG A 110 56.13 2.89 100.59
CA ARG A 110 54.67 2.73 100.42
C ARG A 110 54.14 3.58 99.28
N LYS A 111 54.58 4.84 99.17
CA LYS A 111 54.19 5.73 98.06
C LYS A 111 54.62 5.18 96.70
N TYR A 112 55.86 4.71 96.56
CA TYR A 112 56.32 4.12 95.30
C TYR A 112 55.59 2.82 94.94
N LEU A 113 55.22 2.01 95.94
CA LEU A 113 54.40 0.81 95.71
C LEU A 113 53.02 1.18 95.17
N THR A 114 52.34 2.17 95.78
CA THR A 114 51.02 2.62 95.29
C THR A 114 51.09 3.21 93.89
N GLU A 115 52.10 4.06 93.60
CA GLU A 115 52.29 4.62 92.26
C GLU A 115 52.59 3.52 91.22
N CYS A 116 53.37 2.51 91.59
CA CYS A 116 53.67 1.37 90.71
C CYS A 116 52.42 0.52 90.43
N ASP A 117 51.56 0.30 91.43
CA ASP A 117 50.31 -0.43 91.27
C ASP A 117 49.30 0.35 90.42
N GLU A 118 49.17 1.66 90.62
CA GLU A 118 48.35 2.54 89.77
C GLU A 118 48.83 2.53 88.32
N ALA A 119 50.14 2.63 88.08
CA ALA A 119 50.73 2.58 86.75
C ALA A 119 50.48 1.23 86.05
N LYS A 120 50.58 0.11 86.78
CA LYS A 120 50.25 -1.23 86.26
C LYS A 120 48.77 -1.36 85.91
N GLN A 121 47.87 -0.86 86.76
CA GLN A 121 46.44 -0.86 86.49
C GLN A 121 46.10 -0.03 85.26
N GLU A 122 46.71 1.15 85.11
CA GLU A 122 46.51 1.99 83.93
C GLU A 122 47.04 1.32 82.66
N ALA A 123 48.24 0.73 82.70
CA ALA A 123 48.78 -0.02 81.57
C ALA A 123 47.88 -1.22 81.18
N PHE A 124 47.30 -1.91 82.16
CA PHE A 124 46.33 -2.98 81.91
C PHE A 124 45.03 -2.44 81.28
N ARG A 125 44.47 -1.34 81.81
CA ARG A 125 43.29 -0.68 81.23
C ARG A 125 43.53 -0.30 79.77
N LYS A 126 44.66 0.34 79.48
CA LYS A 126 45.03 0.74 78.12
C LYS A 126 45.25 -0.44 77.18
N ARG A 127 45.86 -1.52 77.66
CA ARG A 127 45.98 -2.76 76.87
C ARG A 127 44.61 -3.32 76.50
N LYS A 128 43.69 -3.40 77.46
CA LYS A 128 42.34 -3.90 77.21
C LYS A 128 41.56 -3.01 76.23
N GLU A 129 41.65 -1.68 76.38
CA GLU A 129 41.05 -0.74 75.43
C GLU A 129 41.59 -0.94 74.00
N TYR A 130 42.89 -1.20 73.86
CA TYR A 130 43.54 -1.48 72.59
C TYR A 130 43.09 -2.83 71.99
N GLU A 131 43.05 -3.90 72.79
CA GLU A 131 42.54 -5.21 72.38
C GLU A 131 41.07 -5.13 71.93
N ASP A 132 40.21 -4.42 72.68
CA ASP A 132 38.81 -4.19 72.32
C ASP A 132 38.67 -3.38 71.01
N PHE A 133 39.56 -2.40 70.78
CA PHE A 133 39.60 -1.64 69.53
C PHE A 133 39.99 -2.52 68.35
N LEU A 134 41.06 -3.32 68.48
CA LEU A 134 41.47 -4.27 67.45
C LEU A 134 40.36 -5.24 67.13
N LEU A 135 39.75 -5.87 68.14
CA LEU A 135 38.64 -6.81 67.93
C LEU A 135 37.46 -6.18 67.19
N LYS A 136 37.09 -4.93 67.53
CA LYS A 136 36.04 -4.20 66.80
C LYS A 136 36.41 -3.97 65.34
N LEU A 137 37.65 -3.59 65.07
CA LEU A 137 38.14 -3.31 63.72
C LEU A 137 38.20 -4.60 62.88
N THR A 138 38.80 -5.66 63.43
CA THR A 138 38.82 -7.03 62.90
C THR A 138 37.41 -7.50 62.51
N ASN A 139 36.43 -7.35 63.40
CA ASN A 139 35.04 -7.74 63.13
C ASN A 139 34.35 -6.87 62.06
N ARG A 140 34.70 -5.58 61.94
CA ARG A 140 34.11 -4.68 60.93
C ARG A 140 34.67 -4.93 59.53
N ILE A 141 35.96 -5.24 59.44
CA ILE A 141 36.64 -5.61 58.20
C ILE A 141 36.37 -7.08 57.85
N ASN A 142 35.89 -7.87 58.83
CA ASN A 142 35.59 -9.29 58.70
C ASN A 142 36.83 -10.10 58.29
N VAL A 143 37.95 -9.86 58.97
CA VAL A 143 39.22 -10.57 58.76
C VAL A 143 39.60 -11.27 60.05
N ASP A 144 40.18 -12.47 59.96
CA ASP A 144 40.73 -13.15 61.12
C ASP A 144 42.16 -12.68 61.40
N CYS A 145 42.42 -12.21 62.63
CA CYS A 145 43.74 -11.79 63.10
C CYS A 145 44.38 -12.79 64.07
N ASN A 146 43.77 -13.97 64.25
CA ASN A 146 44.30 -15.00 65.16
C ASN A 146 45.68 -15.47 64.71
N GLY A 147 46.65 -15.45 65.64
CA GLY A 147 48.02 -15.91 65.38
C GLY A 147 48.90 -14.95 64.58
N VAL A 148 48.45 -13.71 64.38
CA VAL A 148 49.25 -12.66 63.72
C VAL A 148 50.08 -11.90 64.77
N ASP A 149 51.39 -11.81 64.54
CA ASP A 149 52.33 -11.18 65.49
C ASP A 149 52.07 -9.67 65.68
N ASP A 150 51.71 -8.95 64.61
CA ASP A 150 51.26 -7.55 64.66
C ASP A 150 49.88 -7.39 64.00
N PRO A 151 48.79 -7.50 64.77
CA PRO A 151 47.43 -7.36 64.26
C PRO A 151 47.14 -5.99 63.65
N LEU A 152 47.83 -4.92 64.08
CA LEU A 152 47.56 -3.58 63.59
C LEU A 152 48.09 -3.41 62.17
N ASP A 153 49.35 -3.77 61.92
CA ASP A 153 49.96 -3.71 60.59
C ASP A 153 49.19 -4.59 59.60
N PHE A 154 48.82 -5.80 60.02
CA PHE A 154 47.99 -6.68 59.21
C PHE A 154 46.64 -6.05 58.87
N LEU A 155 45.94 -5.45 59.84
CA LEU A 155 44.67 -4.76 59.58
C LEU A 155 44.85 -3.57 58.64
N VAL A 156 45.96 -2.81 58.73
CA VAL A 156 46.27 -1.71 57.81
C VAL A 156 46.39 -2.22 56.37
N VAL A 157 47.14 -3.31 56.14
CA VAL A 157 47.26 -3.93 54.82
C VAL A 157 45.90 -4.39 54.28
N GLN A 158 45.06 -4.97 55.14
CA GLN A 158 43.71 -5.40 54.74
C GLN A 158 42.81 -4.22 54.36
N VAL A 159 42.87 -3.11 55.10
CA VAL A 159 42.14 -1.88 54.75
C VAL A 159 42.62 -1.32 53.41
N GLU A 160 43.92 -1.31 53.15
CA GLU A 160 44.47 -0.85 51.86
C GLU A 160 43.99 -1.71 50.69
N GLU A 161 43.99 -3.04 50.84
CA GLU A 161 43.49 -3.94 49.79
C GLU A 161 41.99 -3.75 49.55
N LEU A 162 41.18 -3.62 50.60
CA LEU A 162 39.76 -3.28 50.47
C LEU A 162 39.54 -1.93 49.79
N TYR A 163 40.38 -0.93 50.08
CA TYR A 163 40.31 0.39 49.43
C TYR A 163 40.65 0.30 47.93
N LYS A 164 41.70 -0.43 47.57
CA LYS A 164 42.07 -0.69 46.17
C LYS A 164 40.97 -1.43 45.43
N GLU A 165 40.40 -2.47 46.05
CA GLU A 165 39.28 -3.22 45.47
C GLU A 165 38.06 -2.32 45.27
N ASN A 166 37.66 -1.54 46.28
CA ASN A 166 36.54 -0.60 46.19
C ASN A 166 36.76 0.40 45.06
N THR A 167 37.97 0.95 44.92
CA THR A 167 38.33 1.85 43.81
C THR A 167 38.15 1.15 42.46
N ARG A 168 38.65 -0.07 42.31
CA ARG A 168 38.48 -0.87 41.08
C ARG A 168 37.01 -1.15 40.77
N LYS A 169 36.20 -1.50 41.78
CA LYS A 169 34.76 -1.73 41.62
C LYS A 169 34.02 -0.46 41.23
N ASN A 170 34.36 0.68 41.82
CA ASN A 170 33.80 1.97 41.43
C ASN A 170 34.15 2.34 39.98
N CYS A 171 35.39 2.11 39.54
CA CYS A 171 35.75 2.27 38.12
C CYS A 171 34.93 1.35 37.20
N GLN A 172 34.73 0.08 37.59
CA GLN A 172 33.87 -0.85 36.83
C GLN A 172 32.42 -0.37 36.76
N ILE A 173 31.87 0.16 37.86
CA ILE A 173 30.52 0.74 37.90
C ILE A 173 30.42 1.91 36.93
N THR A 174 31.36 2.86 36.97
CA THR A 174 31.38 4.01 36.05
C THR A 174 31.42 3.56 34.58
N ASN A 175 32.27 2.59 34.24
CA ASN A 175 32.36 2.07 32.87
C ASN A 175 31.06 1.39 32.42
N LEU A 176 30.41 0.63 33.31
CA LEU A 176 29.11 0.01 33.02
C LEU A 176 28.02 1.07 32.85
N GLN A 177 28.00 2.11 33.67
CA GLN A 177 27.08 3.24 33.54
C GLN A 177 27.24 3.96 32.19
N GLU A 178 28.48 4.20 31.77
CA GLU A 178 28.78 4.78 30.45
C GLU A 178 28.29 3.88 29.31
N THR A 179 28.57 2.58 29.38
CA THR A 179 28.12 1.60 28.37
C THR A 179 26.59 1.55 28.28
N ILE A 180 25.89 1.58 29.43
CA ILE A 180 24.43 1.67 29.48
C ILE A 180 23.95 2.97 28.85
N GLY A 181 24.62 4.10 29.14
CA GLY A 181 24.29 5.40 28.54
C GLY A 181 24.42 5.41 27.02
N ILE A 182 25.51 4.82 26.49
CA ILE A 182 25.73 4.67 25.04
C ILE A 182 24.60 3.83 24.42
N HIS A 183 24.29 2.67 25.01
CA HIS A 183 23.24 1.80 24.50
C HIS A 183 21.84 2.44 24.58
N ASP A 184 21.54 3.25 25.61
CA ASP A 184 20.28 3.99 25.70
C ASP A 184 20.13 5.01 24.55
N VAL A 185 21.21 5.75 24.24
CA VAL A 185 21.24 6.68 23.10
C VAL A 185 21.09 5.93 21.76
N GLU A 186 21.79 4.82 21.57
CA GLU A 186 21.69 3.99 20.36
C GLU A 186 20.29 3.38 20.19
N SER A 187 19.70 2.89 21.28
CA SER A 187 18.34 2.35 21.29
C SER A 187 17.31 3.42 20.93
N LYS A 188 17.45 4.66 21.46
CA LYS A 188 16.61 5.81 21.10
C LYS A 188 16.72 6.15 19.60
N ALA A 189 17.94 6.20 19.05
CA ALA A 189 18.17 6.47 17.63
C ALA A 189 17.59 5.37 16.73
N SER A 190 17.73 4.10 17.14
CA SER A 190 17.17 2.94 16.45
C SER A 190 15.65 2.99 16.43
N ARG A 191 15.01 3.29 17.57
CA ARG A 191 13.56 3.46 17.69
C ARG A 191 13.05 4.57 16.78
N GLU A 192 13.74 5.71 16.73
CA GLU A 192 13.36 6.81 15.83
C GLU A 192 13.45 6.39 14.36
N THR A 193 14.50 5.65 13.99
CA THR A 193 14.66 5.11 12.63
C THR A 193 13.53 4.15 12.26
N ILE A 194 13.16 3.24 13.17
CA ILE A 194 12.01 2.35 12.97
C ILE A 194 10.72 3.16 12.79
N MET A 195 10.47 4.18 13.62
CA MET A 195 9.27 5.02 13.49
C MET A 195 9.21 5.74 12.13
N ARG A 196 10.36 6.22 11.63
CA ARG A 196 10.47 6.85 10.32
C ARG A 196 10.14 5.86 9.19
N LEU A 197 10.71 4.67 9.24
CA LEU A 197 10.46 3.60 8.26
C LEU A 197 9.00 3.12 8.30
N VAL A 198 8.40 2.95 9.48
CA VAL A 198 6.98 2.59 9.61
C VAL A 198 6.08 3.64 8.97
N SER A 199 6.40 4.93 9.17
CA SER A 199 5.65 6.03 8.56
C SER A 199 5.79 6.05 7.03
N GLU A 200 6.99 5.77 6.52
CA GLU A 200 7.26 5.62 5.08
C GLU A 200 6.52 4.44 4.47
N VAL A 201 6.59 3.26 5.07
CA VAL A 201 5.82 2.08 4.64
C VAL A 201 4.32 2.38 4.66
N GLY A 202 3.82 3.05 5.69
CA GLY A 202 2.41 3.44 5.76
C GLY A 202 1.98 4.40 4.65
N ARG A 203 2.87 5.31 4.23
CA ARG A 203 2.64 6.21 3.08
C ARG A 203 2.67 5.45 1.76
N GLU A 204 3.65 4.58 1.54
CA GLU A 204 3.73 3.74 0.34
C GLU A 204 2.54 2.79 0.23
N GLN A 205 2.09 2.21 1.34
CA GLN A 205 0.90 1.36 1.38
C GLN A 205 -0.36 2.13 0.94
N LYS A 206 -0.53 3.37 1.39
CA LYS A 206 -1.64 4.24 0.95
C LYS A 206 -1.54 4.56 -0.55
N THR A 207 -0.34 4.87 -1.02
CA THR A 207 -0.08 5.13 -2.45
C THR A 207 -0.40 3.87 -3.29
N ALA A 208 0.08 2.71 -2.89
CA ALA A 208 -0.17 1.43 -3.54
C ALA A 208 -1.68 1.09 -3.57
N ALA A 209 -2.40 1.29 -2.46
CA ALA A 209 -3.84 1.11 -2.41
C ALA A 209 -4.57 2.05 -3.40
N SER A 210 -4.12 3.31 -3.52
CA SER A 210 -4.68 4.25 -4.49
C SER A 210 -4.45 3.82 -5.94
N TYR A 211 -3.28 3.24 -6.25
CA TYR A 211 -3.00 2.70 -7.58
C TYR A 211 -3.83 1.46 -7.88
N LEU A 212 -4.01 0.57 -6.90
CA LEU A 212 -4.88 -0.60 -7.04
C LEU A 212 -6.32 -0.19 -7.34
N GLN A 213 -6.84 0.81 -6.63
CA GLN A 213 -8.17 1.37 -6.91
C GLN A 213 -8.27 1.96 -8.33
N LYS A 214 -7.26 2.74 -8.77
CA LYS A 214 -7.22 3.27 -10.14
C LYS A 214 -7.17 2.15 -11.18
N MET A 215 -6.38 1.11 -10.94
CA MET A 215 -6.29 -0.06 -11.82
C MET A 215 -7.63 -0.79 -11.91
N GLU A 216 -8.34 -0.98 -10.80
CA GLU A 216 -9.70 -1.54 -10.81
C GLU A 216 -10.69 -0.69 -11.61
N THR A 217 -10.62 0.64 -11.48
CA THR A 217 -11.47 1.53 -12.28
C THR A 217 -11.18 1.42 -13.77
N LEU A 218 -9.89 1.42 -14.16
CA LEU A 218 -9.49 1.23 -15.55
C LEU A 218 -9.89 -0.15 -16.08
N HIS A 219 -9.79 -1.20 -15.27
CA HIS A 219 -10.23 -2.53 -15.65
C HIS A 219 -11.74 -2.59 -15.90
N LYS A 220 -12.54 -1.95 -15.04
CA LYS A 220 -13.99 -1.82 -15.24
C LYS A 220 -14.31 -1.06 -16.53
N ASP A 221 -13.61 0.04 -16.81
CA ASP A 221 -13.84 0.83 -18.02
C ASP A 221 -13.38 0.09 -19.28
N LEU A 222 -12.27 -0.65 -19.23
CA LEU A 222 -11.85 -1.54 -20.31
C LEU A 222 -12.91 -2.59 -20.63
N ASN A 223 -13.50 -3.22 -19.62
CA ASN A 223 -14.57 -4.20 -19.83
C ASN A 223 -15.80 -3.56 -20.50
N LYS A 224 -16.22 -2.36 -20.08
CA LYS A 224 -17.31 -1.61 -20.75
C LYS A 224 -16.99 -1.32 -22.22
N VAL A 225 -15.76 -0.90 -22.51
CA VAL A 225 -15.30 -0.63 -23.89
C VAL A 225 -15.28 -1.91 -24.72
N LEU A 226 -14.84 -3.04 -24.15
CA LEU A 226 -14.87 -4.33 -24.83
C LEU A 226 -16.30 -4.79 -25.13
N GLU A 227 -17.24 -4.63 -24.19
CA GLU A 227 -18.66 -4.91 -24.41
C GLU A 227 -19.25 -4.04 -25.53
N ALA A 228 -18.95 -2.74 -25.53
CA ALA A 228 -19.38 -1.81 -26.58
C ALA A 228 -18.76 -2.18 -27.94
N LYS A 229 -17.48 -2.53 -27.97
CA LYS A 229 -16.80 -3.02 -29.18
C LYS A 229 -17.50 -4.27 -29.72
N HIS A 230 -17.76 -5.27 -28.89
CA HIS A 230 -18.46 -6.49 -29.31
C HIS A 230 -19.89 -6.23 -29.76
N HIS A 231 -20.56 -5.21 -29.25
CA HIS A 231 -21.85 -4.78 -29.76
C HIS A 231 -21.74 -4.19 -31.17
N LEU A 232 -20.79 -3.26 -31.40
CA LEU A 232 -20.56 -2.66 -32.71
C LEU A 232 -20.07 -3.68 -33.75
N GLU A 233 -19.24 -4.66 -33.36
CA GLU A 233 -18.83 -5.76 -34.24
C GLU A 233 -20.04 -6.57 -34.72
N ARG A 234 -21.00 -6.87 -33.82
CA ARG A 234 -22.25 -7.55 -34.19
C ARG A 234 -23.11 -6.71 -35.14
N GLU A 235 -23.26 -5.41 -34.88
CA GLU A 235 -23.99 -4.53 -35.79
C GLU A 235 -23.34 -4.44 -37.17
N THR A 236 -22.01 -4.33 -37.20
CA THR A 236 -21.23 -4.30 -38.45
C THR A 236 -21.46 -5.57 -39.25
N GLN A 237 -21.42 -6.74 -38.60
CA GLN A 237 -21.72 -8.02 -39.26
C GLN A 237 -23.14 -8.04 -39.84
N ILE A 238 -24.15 -7.60 -39.07
CA ILE A 238 -25.54 -7.54 -39.56
C ILE A 238 -25.67 -6.61 -40.77
N LEU A 239 -25.03 -5.44 -40.73
CA LEU A 239 -25.04 -4.49 -41.85
C LEU A 239 -24.34 -5.07 -43.08
N GLN A 240 -23.25 -5.81 -42.89
CA GLN A 240 -22.53 -6.47 -43.95
C GLN A 240 -23.37 -7.57 -44.60
N ASP A 241 -24.03 -8.42 -43.81
CA ASP A 241 -24.95 -9.45 -44.31
C ASP A 241 -26.11 -8.83 -45.11
N ARG A 242 -26.66 -7.71 -44.63
CA ARG A 242 -27.71 -6.93 -45.33
C ARG A 242 -27.21 -6.35 -46.65
N LEU A 243 -25.99 -5.81 -46.67
CA LEU A 243 -25.37 -5.28 -47.87
C LEU A 243 -25.19 -6.38 -48.92
N GLU A 244 -24.66 -7.54 -48.51
CA GLU A 244 -24.49 -8.69 -49.40
C GLU A 244 -25.83 -9.20 -49.96
N ALA A 245 -26.87 -9.24 -49.13
CA ALA A 245 -28.23 -9.56 -49.57
C ALA A 245 -28.76 -8.56 -50.60
N SER A 246 -28.62 -7.25 -50.34
CA SER A 246 -29.01 -6.20 -51.27
C SER A 246 -28.21 -6.25 -52.58
N GLN A 247 -26.92 -6.55 -52.52
CA GLN A 247 -26.08 -6.73 -53.71
C GLN A 247 -26.54 -7.92 -54.54
N ARG A 248 -26.91 -9.05 -53.92
CA ARG A 248 -27.48 -10.22 -54.62
C ARG A 248 -28.77 -9.86 -55.35
N VAL A 249 -29.67 -9.13 -54.69
CA VAL A 249 -30.92 -8.65 -55.30
C VAL A 249 -30.63 -7.69 -56.46
N CYS A 250 -29.71 -6.74 -56.29
CA CYS A 250 -29.33 -5.80 -57.34
C CYS A 250 -28.74 -6.51 -58.57
N LYS A 251 -27.85 -7.50 -58.36
CA LYS A 251 -27.31 -8.34 -59.45
C LYS A 251 -28.41 -9.10 -60.18
N ALA A 252 -29.35 -9.70 -59.45
CA ALA A 252 -30.50 -10.40 -60.03
C ALA A 252 -31.37 -9.46 -60.88
N SER A 253 -31.73 -8.28 -60.34
CA SER A 253 -32.51 -7.28 -61.07
C SER A 253 -31.78 -6.74 -62.30
N THR A 254 -30.46 -6.54 -62.23
CA THR A 254 -29.64 -6.14 -63.40
C THR A 254 -29.68 -7.20 -64.50
N LEU A 255 -29.62 -8.48 -64.15
CA LEU A 255 -29.76 -9.59 -65.09
C LEU A 255 -31.17 -9.64 -65.71
N GLU A 256 -32.22 -9.43 -64.91
CA GLU A 256 -33.59 -9.33 -65.41
C GLU A 256 -33.75 -8.17 -66.39
N ILE A 257 -33.24 -6.98 -66.07
CA ILE A 257 -33.26 -5.81 -66.96
C ILE A 257 -32.52 -6.12 -68.26
N ALA A 258 -31.35 -6.79 -68.19
CA ALA A 258 -30.62 -7.20 -69.39
C ALA A 258 -31.44 -8.18 -70.25
N ASN A 259 -32.15 -9.12 -69.63
CA ASN A 259 -33.05 -10.05 -70.33
C ASN A 259 -34.24 -9.31 -70.97
N TRP A 260 -34.88 -8.39 -70.25
CA TRP A 260 -35.97 -7.57 -70.78
C TRP A 260 -35.53 -6.70 -71.95
N LYS A 261 -34.33 -6.11 -71.85
CA LYS A 261 -33.74 -5.34 -72.95
C LYS A 261 -33.52 -6.21 -74.17
N LYS A 262 -32.94 -7.41 -74.00
CA LYS A 262 -32.77 -8.37 -75.09
C LYS A 262 -34.13 -8.74 -75.73
N HIS A 263 -35.15 -9.02 -74.93
CA HIS A 263 -36.48 -9.34 -75.44
C HIS A 263 -37.13 -8.16 -76.19
N SER A 264 -36.94 -6.94 -75.68
CA SER A 264 -37.37 -5.71 -76.36
C SER A 264 -36.65 -5.55 -77.70
N ASP A 265 -35.32 -5.72 -77.73
CA ASP A 265 -34.53 -5.64 -78.97
C ASP A 265 -34.96 -6.71 -79.99
N GLU A 266 -35.27 -7.94 -79.53
CA GLU A 266 -35.84 -9.01 -80.36
C GLU A 266 -37.22 -8.64 -80.94
N LEU A 267 -38.12 -8.05 -80.13
CA LEU A 267 -39.43 -7.58 -80.60
C LEU A 267 -39.30 -6.44 -81.61
N VAL A 268 -38.42 -5.47 -81.35
CA VAL A 268 -38.10 -4.40 -82.30
C VAL A 268 -37.58 -5.00 -83.60
N GLY A 269 -36.66 -5.95 -83.53
CA GLY A 269 -36.14 -6.68 -84.70
C GLY A 269 -37.23 -7.42 -85.48
N ARG A 270 -38.22 -8.03 -84.81
CA ARG A 270 -39.38 -8.67 -85.45
C ARG A 270 -40.34 -7.69 -86.09
N LEU A 271 -40.56 -6.52 -85.50
CA LEU A 271 -41.44 -5.47 -86.03
C LEU A 271 -40.83 -4.78 -87.27
N GLN A 272 -39.51 -4.74 -87.35
CA GLN A 272 -38.78 -3.99 -88.37
C GLN A 272 -39.09 -4.45 -89.83
N PRO A 273 -39.10 -5.76 -90.15
CA PRO A 273 -39.56 -6.25 -91.46
C PRO A 273 -41.00 -5.88 -91.79
N TYR A 274 -41.93 -6.00 -90.83
CA TYR A 274 -43.33 -5.61 -91.04
C TYR A 274 -43.46 -4.11 -91.32
N LEU A 275 -42.67 -3.27 -90.63
CA LEU A 275 -42.60 -1.84 -90.90
C LEU A 275 -42.06 -1.56 -92.31
N HIS A 276 -41.01 -2.26 -92.75
CA HIS A 276 -40.49 -2.15 -94.11
C HIS A 276 -41.49 -2.62 -95.17
N GLU A 277 -42.18 -3.73 -94.92
CA GLU A 277 -43.19 -4.29 -95.80
C GLU A 277 -44.42 -3.38 -95.89
N ALA A 278 -44.92 -2.87 -94.75
CA ALA A 278 -45.98 -1.88 -94.72
C ALA A 278 -45.58 -0.59 -95.46
N LYS A 279 -44.35 -0.12 -95.29
CA LYS A 279 -43.82 1.04 -96.03
C LYS A 279 -43.72 0.75 -97.53
N ALA A 280 -43.27 -0.43 -97.92
CA ALA A 280 -43.18 -0.85 -99.32
C ALA A 280 -44.59 -0.97 -99.95
N ALA A 281 -45.54 -1.58 -99.25
CA ALA A 281 -46.94 -1.69 -99.66
C ALA A 281 -47.60 -0.32 -99.79
N GLN A 282 -47.34 0.61 -98.86
CA GLN A 282 -47.80 1.99 -98.97
C GLN A 282 -47.23 2.67 -100.22
N SER A 283 -45.92 2.54 -100.47
CA SER A 283 -45.30 3.09 -101.70
C SER A 283 -45.90 2.48 -102.97
N GLN A 284 -46.21 1.18 -102.98
CA GLN A 284 -46.90 0.53 -104.11
C GLN A 284 -48.32 1.07 -104.31
N LEU A 285 -49.07 1.29 -103.22
CA LEU A 285 -50.40 1.87 -103.27
C LEU A 285 -50.37 3.31 -103.84
N GLU A 286 -49.41 4.13 -103.41
CA GLU A 286 -49.23 5.48 -103.96
C GLU A 286 -48.91 5.43 -105.47
N ALA A 287 -47.99 4.56 -105.90
CA ALA A 287 -47.68 4.37 -107.31
C ALA A 287 -48.90 3.90 -108.14
N PHE A 288 -49.74 3.03 -107.57
CA PHE A 288 -50.99 2.60 -108.22
C PHE A 288 -52.00 3.75 -108.36
N LYS A 289 -52.15 4.59 -107.31
CA LYS A 289 -53.00 5.79 -107.37
C LYS A 289 -52.49 6.77 -108.44
N GLU A 290 -51.18 6.95 -108.57
CA GLU A 290 -50.55 7.73 -109.65
C GLU A 290 -50.90 7.18 -111.04
N GLN A 291 -50.82 5.86 -111.24
CA GLN A 291 -51.19 5.24 -112.51
C GLN A 291 -52.68 5.45 -112.84
N LEU A 292 -53.58 5.26 -111.88
CA LEU A 292 -55.02 5.47 -112.08
C LEU A 292 -55.34 6.93 -112.44
N ALA A 293 -54.74 7.88 -111.74
CA ALA A 293 -54.91 9.30 -112.05
C ALA A 293 -54.40 9.65 -113.46
N SER A 294 -53.29 9.04 -113.90
CA SER A 294 -52.77 9.22 -115.26
C SER A 294 -53.73 8.69 -116.34
N LEU A 295 -54.31 7.49 -116.15
CA LEU A 295 -55.24 6.86 -117.09
C LEU A 295 -56.59 7.60 -117.19
N LEU A 296 -57.07 8.15 -116.08
CA LEU A 296 -58.35 8.86 -116.02
C LEU A 296 -58.25 10.34 -116.44
N SER A 297 -57.02 10.84 -116.60
CA SER A 297 -56.75 12.15 -117.15
C SER A 297 -56.93 12.12 -118.68
N SER A 298 -57.67 13.11 -119.22
CA SER A 298 -57.86 13.28 -120.67
C SER A 298 -57.41 14.67 -121.08
N GLY A 299 -57.28 14.95 -122.39
CA GLY A 299 -56.71 16.21 -122.91
C GLY A 299 -57.34 17.52 -122.40
N CYS A 300 -58.48 17.47 -121.71
CA CYS A 300 -59.13 18.62 -121.09
C CYS A 300 -59.34 18.52 -119.55
N VAL A 301 -58.92 17.44 -118.86
CA VAL A 301 -59.08 17.25 -117.40
C VAL A 301 -57.88 16.50 -116.80
N VAL A 302 -57.24 17.08 -115.77
CA VAL A 302 -56.15 16.46 -115.00
C VAL A 302 -56.68 15.94 -113.67
N VAL A 303 -56.50 14.66 -113.37
CA VAL A 303 -56.94 13.99 -112.14
C VAL A 303 -55.77 13.89 -111.16
N GLN A 304 -56.01 14.19 -109.88
CA GLN A 304 -54.99 14.04 -108.83
C GLN A 304 -54.88 12.58 -108.37
N PRO A 305 -53.69 12.07 -108.00
CA PRO A 305 -53.45 10.69 -107.54
C PRO A 305 -53.93 10.46 -106.10
N THR A 306 -55.18 10.82 -105.81
CA THR A 306 -55.87 10.59 -104.55
C THR A 306 -57.11 9.74 -104.81
N GLU A 307 -57.49 8.90 -103.85
CA GLU A 307 -58.60 7.96 -104.02
C GLU A 307 -59.92 8.69 -104.29
N GLU A 308 -60.12 9.82 -103.60
CA GLU A 308 -61.28 10.68 -103.71
C GLU A 308 -61.40 11.27 -105.12
N ALA A 309 -60.31 11.84 -105.67
CA ALA A 309 -60.30 12.43 -107.00
C ALA A 309 -60.48 11.39 -108.12
N VAL A 310 -59.90 10.20 -107.95
CA VAL A 310 -60.11 9.05 -108.87
C VAL A 310 -61.58 8.62 -108.86
N LYS A 311 -62.20 8.49 -107.68
CA LYS A 311 -63.63 8.13 -107.53
C LYS A 311 -64.58 9.18 -108.10
N GLU A 312 -64.26 10.46 -107.92
CA GLU A 312 -65.06 11.57 -108.47
C GLU A 312 -65.01 11.56 -110.00
N ARG A 313 -63.83 11.35 -110.60
CA ARG A 313 -63.70 11.24 -112.05
C ARG A 313 -64.46 10.05 -112.65
N ILE A 314 -64.44 8.90 -111.97
CA ILE A 314 -65.20 7.72 -112.42
C ILE A 314 -66.71 8.02 -112.40
N ARG A 315 -67.22 8.66 -111.34
CA ARG A 315 -68.63 9.10 -111.27
C ARG A 315 -69.00 10.03 -112.43
N ASP A 316 -68.19 11.06 -112.69
CA ASP A 316 -68.40 11.98 -113.82
C ASP A 316 -68.47 11.26 -115.18
N ILE A 317 -67.63 10.23 -115.38
CA ILE A 317 -67.64 9.42 -116.61
C ILE A 317 -68.92 8.60 -116.72
N CYS A 318 -69.34 7.95 -115.63
CA CYS A 318 -70.60 7.18 -115.57
C CYS A 318 -71.83 8.08 -115.82
N ASP A 319 -71.91 9.24 -115.18
CA ASP A 319 -73.03 10.19 -115.36
C ASP A 319 -73.11 10.72 -116.81
N ARG A 320 -71.95 10.92 -117.46
CA ARG A 320 -71.89 11.26 -118.90
C ARG A 320 -72.35 10.12 -119.78
N GLU A 321 -72.06 8.88 -119.42
CA GLU A 321 -72.49 7.69 -120.17
C GLU A 321 -74.01 7.48 -120.03
N GLU A 322 -74.56 7.54 -118.82
CA GLU A 322 -76.00 7.43 -118.57
C GLU A 322 -76.80 8.49 -119.34
N ASN A 323 -76.34 9.75 -119.33
CA ASN A 323 -76.95 10.83 -120.11
C ASN A 323 -76.93 10.54 -121.63
N LYS A 324 -75.85 9.95 -122.15
CA LYS A 324 -75.77 9.54 -123.56
C LYS A 324 -76.74 8.39 -123.85
N ASN A 325 -76.80 7.37 -122.99
CA ASN A 325 -77.73 6.26 -123.15
C ASN A 325 -79.18 6.73 -123.12
N TRP A 326 -79.55 7.64 -122.20
CA TRP A 326 -80.87 8.24 -122.17
C TRP A 326 -81.20 8.98 -123.49
N ALA A 327 -80.25 9.77 -124.02
CA ALA A 327 -80.42 10.45 -125.29
C ALA A 327 -80.59 9.46 -126.47
N VAL A 328 -79.87 8.35 -126.45
CA VAL A 328 -79.99 7.27 -127.45
C VAL A 328 -81.36 6.60 -127.37
N SER A 329 -81.81 6.18 -126.19
CA SER A 329 -83.14 5.56 -126.02
C SER A 329 -84.28 6.48 -126.48
N GLN A 330 -84.17 7.80 -126.27
CA GLN A 330 -85.16 8.76 -126.74
C GLN A 330 -85.20 8.89 -128.28
N LEU A 331 -84.05 8.74 -128.94
CA LEU A 331 -83.96 8.71 -130.40
C LEU A 331 -84.52 7.40 -130.97
N GLU A 332 -84.27 6.27 -130.30
CA GLU A 332 -84.80 4.95 -130.68
C GLU A 332 -86.34 4.93 -130.63
N GLU A 333 -86.97 5.48 -129.59
CA GLU A 333 -88.43 5.55 -129.49
C GLU A 333 -89.05 6.42 -130.60
N ARG A 334 -88.39 7.54 -130.93
CA ARG A 334 -88.80 8.39 -132.06
C ARG A 334 -88.68 7.65 -133.40
N MET A 335 -87.61 6.90 -133.61
CA MET A 335 -87.49 6.08 -134.82
C MET A 335 -88.55 4.99 -134.90
N SER A 336 -88.90 4.36 -133.77
CA SER A 336 -89.94 3.32 -133.74
C SER A 336 -91.32 3.89 -134.15
N LYS A 337 -91.72 5.04 -133.60
CA LYS A 337 -92.97 5.74 -133.99
C LYS A 337 -93.01 6.16 -135.46
N LEU A 338 -91.89 6.65 -136.01
CA LEU A 338 -91.77 7.01 -137.42
C LEU A 338 -91.88 5.78 -138.34
N THR A 339 -91.26 4.67 -137.94
CA THR A 339 -91.32 3.40 -138.68
C THR A 339 -92.75 2.86 -138.75
N GLU A 340 -93.49 2.89 -137.63
CA GLU A 340 -94.88 2.41 -137.55
C GLU A 340 -95.85 3.24 -138.42
N GLN A 341 -95.63 4.57 -138.49
CA GLN A 341 -96.40 5.45 -139.39
C GLN A 341 -96.13 5.17 -140.87
N LEU A 342 -94.89 4.86 -141.22
CA LEU A 342 -94.48 4.53 -142.59
C LEU A 342 -95.10 3.20 -143.06
N GLU A 343 -95.20 2.23 -142.16
CA GLU A 343 -95.72 0.89 -142.44
C GLU A 343 -97.23 0.91 -142.69
N LYS A 344 -97.98 1.70 -141.90
CA LYS A 344 -99.41 2.00 -142.16
C LYS A 344 -99.67 2.65 -143.53
N GLN A 345 -98.81 3.59 -143.92
CA GLN A 345 -98.88 4.23 -145.25
C GLN A 345 -98.62 3.22 -146.38
N ARG A 346 -97.65 2.32 -146.19
CA ARG A 346 -97.32 1.26 -147.14
C ARG A 346 -98.47 0.27 -147.35
N GLU A 347 -99.15 -0.15 -146.29
CA GLU A 347 -100.29 -1.07 -146.37
C GLU A 347 -101.47 -0.48 -147.15
N LEU A 348 -101.82 0.78 -146.86
CA LEU A 348 -102.85 1.52 -147.59
C LEU A 348 -102.54 1.62 -149.09
N HIS A 349 -101.27 1.88 -149.43
CA HIS A 349 -100.83 1.96 -150.83
C HIS A 349 -100.92 0.61 -151.57
N GLN A 350 -100.56 -0.49 -150.91
CA GLN A 350 -100.69 -1.83 -151.50
C GLN A 350 -102.15 -2.29 -151.68
N LEU A 351 -103.06 -1.86 -150.81
CA LEU A 351 -104.48 -2.19 -150.93
C LEU A 351 -105.12 -1.48 -152.13
N ALA A 352 -104.79 -0.21 -152.33
CA ALA A 352 -105.24 0.57 -153.48
C ALA A 352 -104.74 -0.01 -154.81
N LEU A 353 -103.47 -0.43 -154.85
CA LEU A 353 -102.84 -0.99 -156.06
C LEU A 353 -103.49 -2.33 -156.50
N ARG A 354 -103.83 -3.21 -155.55
CA ARG A 354 -104.53 -4.49 -155.86
C ARG A 354 -105.92 -4.27 -156.45
N SER A 355 -106.67 -3.27 -155.95
CA SER A 355 -108.00 -2.95 -156.48
C SER A 355 -107.97 -2.40 -157.91
N ALA A 356 -106.90 -1.66 -158.26
CA ALA A 356 -106.71 -1.13 -159.61
C ALA A 356 -106.39 -2.24 -160.62
N GLN A 357 -105.56 -3.21 -160.25
CA GLN A 357 -105.18 -4.34 -161.12
C GLN A 357 -106.34 -5.30 -161.42
N GLU A 358 -107.26 -5.54 -160.46
CA GLU A 358 -108.47 -6.35 -160.68
C GLU A 358 -109.49 -5.67 -161.61
N ALA A 359 -109.52 -4.34 -161.65
CA ALA A 359 -110.34 -3.57 -162.58
C ALA A 359 -109.77 -3.57 -164.00
N GLU A 360 -108.44 -3.58 -164.15
CA GLU A 360 -107.74 -3.63 -165.44
C GLU A 360 -107.87 -4.99 -166.15
N GLN A 361 -107.88 -6.11 -165.40
CA GLN A 361 -108.02 -7.45 -165.97
C GLN A 361 -109.41 -7.78 -166.52
N LYS A 362 -110.47 -7.07 -166.10
CA LYS A 362 -111.86 -7.28 -166.56
C LYS A 362 -112.21 -6.51 -167.86
N LEU A 363 -111.35 -5.58 -168.29
CA LEU A 363 -111.56 -4.75 -169.48
C LEU A 363 -111.53 -5.52 -170.81
N PRO A 364 -110.61 -6.48 -171.05
CA PRO A 364 -110.54 -7.20 -172.32
C PRO A 364 -111.70 -8.19 -172.51
N GLU A 365 -112.14 -8.87 -171.43
CA GLU A 365 -113.28 -9.81 -171.48
C GLU A 365 -114.60 -9.13 -171.86
N LEU A 366 -114.81 -7.87 -171.43
CA LEU A 366 -115.98 -7.08 -171.80
C LEU A 366 -115.92 -6.59 -173.26
N LEU A 367 -114.73 -6.26 -173.76
CA LEU A 367 -114.51 -5.86 -175.16
C LEU A 367 -114.76 -7.02 -176.14
N GLU A 368 -114.35 -8.25 -175.79
CA GLU A 368 -114.64 -9.44 -176.61
C GLU A 368 -116.14 -9.76 -176.67
N LYS A 369 -116.86 -9.51 -175.57
CA LYS A 369 -118.31 -9.72 -175.47
C LYS A 369 -119.11 -8.73 -176.32
N VAL A 370 -118.62 -7.49 -176.47
CA VAL A 370 -119.21 -6.49 -177.37
C VAL A 370 -118.98 -6.87 -178.84
N ARG A 371 -117.76 -7.30 -179.19
CA ARG A 371 -117.43 -7.73 -180.56
C ARG A 371 -118.22 -8.97 -181.01
N TYR A 372 -118.57 -9.85 -180.07
CA TYR A 372 -119.41 -11.03 -180.32
C TYR A 372 -120.88 -10.66 -180.56
N LEU A 373 -121.42 -9.68 -179.84
CA LEU A 373 -122.80 -9.20 -180.03
C LEU A 373 -122.97 -8.37 -181.30
N GLU A 374 -121.95 -7.61 -181.72
CA GLU A 374 -121.91 -6.94 -183.03
C GLU A 374 -121.97 -7.95 -184.20
N GLY A 375 -121.35 -9.13 -184.02
CA GLY A 375 -121.44 -10.24 -184.97
C GLY A 375 -122.84 -10.87 -185.11
N GLN A 376 -123.69 -10.74 -184.09
CA GLN A 376 -125.08 -11.24 -184.15
C GLN A 376 -126.04 -10.22 -184.77
N LEU A 377 -125.77 -8.91 -184.66
CA LEU A 377 -126.62 -7.88 -185.25
C LEU A 377 -126.48 -7.84 -186.78
N LEU A 378 -125.26 -7.96 -187.31
CA LEU A 378 -125.01 -7.96 -188.76
C LEU A 378 -125.62 -9.19 -189.47
N THR A 379 -125.68 -10.34 -188.81
CA THR A 379 -126.34 -11.53 -189.38
C THR A 379 -127.87 -11.43 -189.34
N GLY A 380 -128.43 -10.57 -188.48
CA GLY A 380 -129.85 -10.23 -188.48
C GLY A 380 -130.26 -9.37 -189.68
N ASP A 381 -129.44 -8.39 -190.07
CA ASP A 381 -129.74 -7.50 -191.21
C ASP A 381 -129.75 -8.25 -192.55
N VAL A 382 -128.88 -9.26 -192.71
CA VAL A 382 -128.83 -10.12 -193.91
C VAL A 382 -130.11 -10.95 -194.07
N LEU A 383 -130.76 -11.34 -192.98
CA LEU A 383 -132.01 -12.12 -193.01
C LEU A 383 -133.25 -11.26 -193.31
N HIS A 384 -133.22 -9.98 -192.98
CA HIS A 384 -134.34 -9.07 -193.23
C HIS A 384 -134.46 -8.69 -194.72
N ASP A 385 -133.32 -8.52 -195.41
CA ASP A 385 -133.32 -8.16 -196.83
C ASP A 385 -133.75 -9.32 -197.75
N ASP A 386 -133.39 -10.56 -197.43
CA ASP A 386 -133.84 -11.74 -198.17
C ASP A 386 -135.36 -11.95 -198.05
N MET A 387 -135.94 -11.71 -196.87
CA MET A 387 -137.39 -11.73 -196.68
C MET A 387 -138.12 -10.61 -197.43
N SER A 388 -137.49 -9.45 -197.60
CA SER A 388 -138.05 -8.32 -198.36
C SER A 388 -138.10 -8.60 -199.87
N GLN A 389 -137.07 -9.25 -200.41
CA GLN A 389 -137.04 -9.62 -201.82
C GLN A 389 -138.04 -10.72 -202.18
N ASP A 390 -138.26 -11.70 -201.31
CA ASP A 390 -139.27 -12.74 -201.53
C ASP A 390 -140.70 -12.19 -201.44
N LYS A 391 -140.94 -11.15 -200.64
CA LYS A 391 -142.21 -10.39 -200.65
C LYS A 391 -142.44 -9.67 -201.99
N GLN A 392 -141.40 -9.11 -202.61
CA GLN A 392 -141.52 -8.50 -203.94
C GLN A 392 -141.76 -9.50 -205.07
N LYS A 393 -141.24 -10.73 -204.96
CA LYS A 393 -141.58 -11.84 -205.88
C LYS A 393 -143.05 -12.26 -205.74
N TYR A 394 -143.58 -12.28 -204.52
CA TYR A 394 -145.00 -12.56 -204.27
C TYR A 394 -145.93 -11.46 -204.80
N LEU A 395 -145.54 -10.18 -204.69
CA LEU A 395 -146.33 -9.06 -205.21
C LEU A 395 -146.40 -9.04 -206.74
N ARG A 396 -145.30 -9.33 -207.44
CA ARG A 396 -145.32 -9.44 -208.91
C ARG A 396 -146.09 -10.67 -209.40
N PHE A 397 -146.11 -11.75 -208.63
CA PHE A 397 -146.95 -12.91 -208.90
C PHE A 397 -148.45 -12.57 -208.73
N LEU A 398 -148.81 -11.67 -207.82
CA LEU A 398 -150.17 -11.14 -207.68
C LEU A 398 -150.57 -10.21 -208.84
N GLU A 399 -149.66 -9.41 -209.38
CA GLU A 399 -149.92 -8.59 -210.59
C GLU A 399 -150.16 -9.46 -211.83
N GLN A 400 -149.39 -10.55 -211.99
CA GLN A 400 -149.60 -11.58 -213.02
C GLN A 400 -150.96 -12.32 -212.89
N LEU A 401 -151.58 -12.31 -211.71
CA LEU A 401 -152.88 -12.94 -211.46
C LEU A 401 -154.05 -11.99 -211.73
N SER A 402 -153.84 -10.67 -211.64
CA SER A 402 -154.90 -9.67 -211.78
C SER A 402 -155.33 -9.42 -213.23
N GLU A 403 -154.41 -9.36 -214.20
CA GLU A 403 -154.78 -9.05 -215.59
C GLU A 403 -155.38 -10.24 -216.34
N LYS A 404 -155.15 -11.47 -215.85
CA LYS A 404 -155.78 -12.68 -216.37
C LYS A 404 -157.25 -12.86 -215.98
N MET A 405 -157.83 -11.99 -215.14
CA MET A 405 -159.19 -12.18 -214.60
C MET A 405 -160.30 -11.17 -215.02
N LYS A 406 -160.04 -10.07 -215.76
CA LYS A 406 -161.04 -9.09 -216.29
C LYS A 406 -162.21 -8.70 -215.35
N LEU A 407 -162.11 -7.50 -214.76
CA LEU A 407 -163.23 -6.64 -214.36
C LEU A 407 -162.75 -5.19 -214.59
N GLU A 408 -163.04 -4.67 -215.79
CA GLU A 408 -162.57 -3.40 -216.42
C GLU A 408 -161.07 -3.21 -216.65
#